data_AF-A0A4Q5WTR4-F1
#
_entry.id   AF-A0A4Q5WTR4-F1
#
_cell.length_a   1.000
_cell.length_b   1.000
_cell.length_c   1.000
_cell.angle_alpha   90.00
_cell.angle_beta   90.00
_cell.angle_gamma   90.00
#
_symmetry.space_group_name_H-M   'P 1'
#
loop_
_entity.id
_entity.type
_entity.pdbx_description
1 polymer ?
#
loop_
_entity_poly.entity_id
_entity_poly.type
_entity_poly.pdbx_seq_one_letter_code
_entity_poly.pdbx_strand_id
1 'polypeptide(L)'
;MILFRSIHDSTRFRSLYAGRMPGALRDSLRAVQYEVLPEAAAPGKMIVVADGDVALNQFSPQQGPLPMGTNVFTRYTYANKDFFTNCLEYLVNPTDILQTRGKEYTLRLLDPKRVRAGRTTWQLLNIALPIALVLLFGLLYQQLRKRRYAG
;
A
#
# COMPACT_ATOMS: atom_id res chain seq x y z
N MET A 1 17.78 -2.75 -3.38
CA MET A 1 16.84 -1.95 -2.56
C MET A 1 15.98 -1.13 -3.50
N ILE A 2 14.66 -1.17 -3.34
CA ILE A 2 13.71 -0.40 -4.16
C ILE A 2 13.00 0.57 -3.22
N LEU A 3 13.06 1.86 -3.53
CA LEU A 3 12.45 2.90 -2.71
C LEU A 3 11.36 3.61 -3.52
N PHE A 4 10.13 3.50 -3.02
CA PHE A 4 8.97 4.22 -3.54
C PHE A 4 8.76 5.49 -2.72
N ARG A 5 8.71 6.65 -3.37
CA ARG A 5 8.41 7.91 -2.69
C ARG A 5 7.25 8.61 -3.38
N SER A 6 6.11 8.66 -2.69
CA SER A 6 5.02 9.58 -3.02
C SER A 6 5.29 10.91 -2.34
N ILE A 7 5.43 11.98 -3.12
CA ILE A 7 5.58 13.33 -2.58
C ILE A 7 4.18 13.95 -2.56
N HIS A 8 3.46 13.75 -1.45
CA HIS A 8 2.20 14.42 -1.18
C HIS A 8 2.43 15.70 -0.39
N ASP A 9 1.95 16.82 -0.94
CA ASP A 9 1.60 18.17 -0.43
C ASP A 9 2.46 18.89 0.63
N SER A 10 3.33 18.21 1.38
CA SER A 10 4.16 18.81 2.43
C SER A 10 5.67 18.76 2.17
N THR A 11 6.16 17.93 1.24
CA THR A 11 7.60 17.84 0.95
C THR A 11 7.91 17.72 -0.54
N ARG A 12 8.09 18.86 -1.24
CA ARG A 12 8.56 18.89 -2.64
C ARG A 12 9.91 18.15 -2.80
N PHE A 13 10.18 17.64 -4.00
CA PHE A 13 11.49 17.05 -4.29
C PHE A 13 12.55 18.15 -4.21
N ARG A 14 13.51 18.01 -3.32
CA ARG A 14 14.65 18.93 -3.19
C ARG A 14 15.86 18.36 -3.92
N SER A 15 16.44 19.17 -4.80
CA SER A 15 17.65 18.80 -5.53
C SER A 15 18.83 18.57 -4.59
N LEU A 16 19.62 17.52 -4.83
CA LEU A 16 20.88 17.26 -4.12
C LEU A 16 21.88 18.42 -4.27
N TYR A 17 21.76 19.18 -5.36
CA TYR A 17 22.63 20.31 -5.69
C TYR A 17 22.11 21.65 -5.14
N ALA A 18 20.96 21.66 -4.46
CA ALA A 18 20.43 22.87 -3.84
C ALA A 18 21.45 23.48 -2.87
N GLY A 19 21.89 24.70 -3.14
CA GLY A 19 22.90 25.41 -2.33
C GLY A 19 24.35 24.96 -2.54
N ARG A 20 24.62 24.01 -3.45
CA ARG A 20 25.98 23.48 -3.71
C ARG A 20 26.58 23.92 -5.07
N MET A 21 25.92 24.82 -5.79
CA MET A 21 26.42 25.29 -7.09
C MET A 21 27.59 26.29 -6.96
N PRO A 22 28.71 26.08 -7.67
CA PRO A 22 29.78 27.06 -7.81
C PRO A 22 29.27 28.39 -8.38
N GLY A 23 29.87 29.52 -7.97
CA GLY A 23 29.50 30.86 -8.43
C GLY A 23 29.58 31.00 -9.96
N ALA A 24 30.70 30.58 -10.56
CA ALA A 24 30.90 30.61 -12.00
C ALA A 24 29.80 29.88 -12.80
N LEU A 25 29.33 28.73 -12.31
CA LEU A 25 28.23 28.00 -12.95
C LEU A 25 26.91 28.77 -12.85
N ARG A 26 26.61 29.37 -11.69
CA ARG A 26 25.43 30.23 -11.51
C ARG A 26 25.45 31.43 -12.46
N ASP A 27 26.60 32.07 -12.61
CA ASP A 27 26.76 33.22 -13.48
C ASP A 27 26.60 32.85 -14.96
N SER A 28 27.13 31.68 -15.37
CA SER A 28 26.89 31.16 -16.73
C SER A 28 25.43 30.82 -17.01
N LEU A 29 24.71 30.27 -16.03
CA LEU A 29 23.29 29.91 -16.20
C LEU A 29 22.41 31.16 -16.27
N ARG A 30 22.73 32.21 -15.50
CA ARG A 30 22.06 33.52 -15.59
C ARG A 30 22.27 34.18 -16.95
N ALA A 31 23.46 34.05 -17.54
CA ALA A 31 23.75 34.59 -18.87
C ALA A 31 22.88 33.95 -19.96
N VAL A 32 22.43 32.70 -19.77
CA VAL A 32 21.53 31.98 -20.68
C VAL A 32 20.06 32.05 -20.24
N GLN A 33 19.74 32.90 -19.25
CA GLN A 33 18.38 33.04 -18.69
C GLN A 33 17.78 31.70 -18.19
N TYR A 34 18.63 30.76 -17.76
CA TYR A 34 18.17 29.48 -17.24
C TYR A 34 18.00 29.54 -15.72
N GLU A 35 16.76 29.37 -15.26
CA GLU A 35 16.44 29.35 -13.84
C GLU A 35 16.65 27.96 -13.25
N VAL A 36 17.50 27.87 -12.23
CA VAL A 36 17.72 26.64 -11.47
C VAL A 36 16.76 26.59 -10.29
N LEU A 37 15.87 25.60 -10.31
CA LEU A 37 14.94 25.36 -9.23
C LEU A 37 15.58 24.45 -8.15
N PRO A 38 15.72 24.90 -6.89
CA PRO A 38 16.25 24.07 -5.80
C PRO A 38 15.25 22.99 -5.36
N GLU A 39 13.96 23.20 -5.63
CA GLU A 39 12.86 22.29 -5.36
C GLU A 39 11.94 22.17 -6.58
N ALA A 40 11.28 21.02 -6.74
CA ALA A 40 10.34 20.80 -7.83
C ALA A 40 9.15 21.78 -7.76
N ALA A 41 8.77 22.36 -8.91
CA ALA A 41 7.68 23.34 -8.98
C ALA A 41 6.30 22.76 -8.62
N ALA A 42 6.09 21.45 -8.83
CA ALA A 42 4.85 20.76 -8.54
C ALA A 42 5.11 19.45 -7.77
N PRO A 43 4.11 18.94 -7.01
CA PRO A 43 4.16 17.59 -6.45
C PRO A 43 4.30 16.54 -7.56
N GLY A 44 5.07 15.49 -7.30
CA GLY A 44 5.36 14.45 -8.30
C GLY A 44 5.63 13.10 -7.66
N LYS A 45 5.68 12.05 -8.46
CA LYS A 45 5.95 10.68 -8.01
C LYS A 45 7.34 10.25 -8.49
N MET A 46 8.10 9.56 -7.64
CA MET A 46 9.43 9.06 -8.00
C MET A 46 9.64 7.64 -7.46
N ILE A 47 10.26 6.80 -8.29
CA ILE A 47 10.67 5.44 -7.94
C ILE A 47 12.18 5.36 -8.17
N VAL A 48 12.91 4.88 -7.17
CA VAL A 48 14.36 4.67 -7.25
C VAL A 48 14.67 3.19 -7.10
N VAL A 49 15.31 2.63 -8.12
CA VAL A 49 15.76 1.24 -8.16
C VAL A 49 17.28 1.24 -8.16
N ALA A 50 17.89 0.54 -7.20
CA ALA A 50 19.35 0.52 -7.04
C ALA A 50 20.06 -0.38 -8.07
N ASP A 51 19.32 -1.24 -8.79
CA ASP A 51 19.85 -2.22 -9.72
C ASP A 51 19.09 -2.14 -11.06
N GLY A 52 19.82 -1.96 -12.15
CA GLY A 52 19.28 -1.78 -13.49
C GLY A 52 18.91 -3.11 -14.17
N ASP A 53 19.45 -4.23 -13.72
CA ASP A 53 19.27 -5.53 -14.38
C ASP A 53 17.82 -6.03 -14.27
N VAL A 54 17.04 -5.49 -13.32
CA VAL A 54 15.61 -5.74 -13.16
C VAL A 54 14.80 -5.42 -14.43
N ALA A 55 15.25 -4.45 -15.23
CA ALA A 55 14.58 -4.03 -16.46
C ALA A 55 14.97 -4.84 -17.69
N LEU A 56 16.00 -5.68 -17.60
CA LEU A 56 16.59 -6.37 -18.74
C LEU A 56 15.88 -7.69 -19.04
N ASN A 57 15.83 -8.01 -20.33
CA ASN A 57 15.43 -9.32 -20.81
C ASN A 57 16.67 -10.16 -21.09
N GLN A 58 16.70 -11.38 -20.57
CA GLN A 58 17.78 -12.31 -20.89
C GLN A 58 17.61 -12.85 -22.31
N PHE A 59 18.72 -13.18 -22.97
CA PHE A 59 18.71 -13.70 -24.33
C PHE A 59 19.04 -15.20 -24.34
N SER A 60 18.22 -15.99 -25.03
CA SER A 60 18.49 -17.39 -25.32
C SER A 60 18.86 -17.57 -26.79
N PRO A 61 20.00 -18.22 -27.12
CA PRO A 61 20.38 -18.50 -28.51
C PRO A 61 19.34 -19.31 -29.30
N GLN A 62 18.47 -20.06 -28.61
CA GLN A 62 17.48 -20.95 -29.22
C GLN A 62 16.10 -20.29 -29.39
N GLN A 63 15.76 -19.32 -28.53
CA GLN A 63 14.40 -18.76 -28.41
C GLN A 63 14.37 -17.23 -28.57
N GLY A 64 15.53 -16.58 -28.68
CA GLY A 64 15.63 -15.13 -28.75
C GLY A 64 15.48 -14.46 -27.38
N PRO A 65 15.03 -13.19 -27.34
CA PRO A 65 14.82 -12.47 -26.08
C PRO A 65 13.69 -13.11 -25.26
N LEU A 66 14.01 -13.51 -24.04
CA LEU A 66 13.07 -14.13 -23.11
C LEU A 66 12.20 -13.08 -22.41
N PRO A 67 11.06 -13.50 -21.83
CA PRO A 67 10.25 -12.61 -21.00
C PRO A 67 11.06 -11.97 -19.87
N MET A 68 10.71 -10.72 -19.53
CA MET A 68 11.38 -9.96 -18.48
C MET A 68 11.32 -10.68 -17.14
N GLY A 69 12.48 -10.81 -16.48
CA GLY A 69 12.60 -11.56 -15.23
C GLY A 69 12.75 -13.07 -15.40
N THR A 70 12.79 -13.62 -16.63
CA THR A 70 13.12 -15.03 -16.83
C THR A 70 14.63 -15.27 -16.66
N ASN A 71 14.98 -16.23 -15.82
CA ASN A 71 16.35 -16.71 -15.64
C ASN A 71 16.63 -17.91 -16.56
N VAL A 72 17.64 -17.81 -17.43
CA VAL A 72 17.98 -18.85 -18.43
C VAL A 72 18.41 -20.18 -17.82
N PHE A 73 19.02 -20.17 -16.64
CA PHE A 73 19.57 -21.37 -15.99
C PHE A 73 18.52 -22.13 -15.21
N THR A 74 17.70 -21.41 -14.43
CA THR A 74 16.65 -22.02 -13.59
C THR A 74 15.31 -22.14 -14.30
N ARG A 75 15.15 -21.47 -15.46
CA ARG A 75 13.88 -21.30 -16.19
C ARG A 75 12.75 -20.71 -15.35
N TYR A 76 13.10 -20.09 -14.23
CA TYR A 76 12.15 -19.42 -13.35
C TYR A 76 11.91 -18.00 -13.86
N THR A 77 10.65 -17.56 -13.84
CA THR A 77 10.26 -16.20 -14.22
C THR A 77 9.90 -15.41 -12.99
N TYR A 78 10.73 -14.43 -12.65
CA TYR A 78 10.47 -13.45 -11.60
C TYR A 78 9.43 -12.42 -12.05
N ALA A 79 8.77 -11.79 -11.08
CA ALA A 79 7.72 -10.81 -11.31
C ALA A 79 8.24 -9.42 -11.76
N ASN A 80 9.35 -9.35 -12.49
CA ASN A 80 9.96 -8.08 -12.93
C ASN A 80 9.03 -7.31 -13.88
N LYS A 81 8.35 -8.02 -14.78
CA LYS A 81 7.35 -7.42 -15.68
C LYS A 81 6.20 -6.78 -14.91
N ASP A 82 5.67 -7.48 -13.91
CA ASP A 82 4.56 -6.99 -13.09
C ASP A 82 5.02 -5.81 -12.23
N PHE A 83 6.22 -5.89 -11.66
CA PHE A 83 6.85 -4.78 -10.98
C PHE A 83 6.92 -3.52 -11.87
N PHE A 84 7.44 -3.65 -13.09
CA PHE A 84 7.53 -2.54 -14.04
C PHE A 84 6.16 -1.97 -14.41
N THR A 85 5.19 -2.84 -14.65
CA THR A 85 3.82 -2.44 -14.99
C THR A 85 3.18 -1.67 -13.85
N ASN A 86 3.36 -2.12 -12.61
CA ASN A 86 2.89 -1.41 -11.41
C ASN A 86 3.61 -0.08 -11.20
N CYS A 87 4.91 0.00 -11.51
CA CYS A 87 5.67 1.25 -11.45
C CYS A 87 5.14 2.28 -12.45
N LEU A 88 4.89 1.84 -13.69
CA LEU A 88 4.32 2.70 -14.75
C LEU A 88 2.93 3.18 -14.36
N GLU A 89 2.07 2.26 -13.92
CA GLU A 89 0.73 2.58 -13.43
C GLU A 89 0.77 3.60 -12.29
N TYR A 90 1.67 3.41 -11.33
CA TYR A 90 1.84 4.34 -10.21
C TYR A 90 2.23 5.75 -10.66
N LEU A 91 3.16 5.86 -11.62
CA LEU A 91 3.68 7.13 -12.10
C LEU A 91 2.69 7.88 -13.01
N VAL A 92 1.93 7.16 -13.83
CA VAL A 92 1.02 7.76 -14.82
C VAL A 92 -0.35 8.06 -14.22
N ASN A 93 -0.85 7.19 -13.34
CA ASN A 93 -2.24 7.27 -12.91
C ASN A 93 -2.41 8.38 -11.83
N PRO A 94 -3.28 9.39 -12.04
CA PRO A 94 -3.52 10.46 -11.07
C PRO A 94 -4.30 9.98 -9.83
N THR A 95 -4.95 8.81 -9.91
CA THR A 95 -5.74 8.23 -8.83
C THR A 95 -4.91 7.27 -7.98
N ASP A 96 -5.00 7.40 -6.65
CA ASP A 96 -4.36 6.53 -5.64
C ASP A 96 -4.97 5.10 -5.57
N ILE A 97 -5.52 4.57 -6.67
CA ILE A 97 -6.20 3.26 -6.70
C ILE A 97 -5.25 2.11 -6.29
N LEU A 98 -3.94 2.27 -6.51
CA LEU A 98 -2.94 1.31 -6.06
C LEU A 98 -2.84 1.20 -4.52
N GLN A 99 -3.14 2.28 -3.76
CA GLN A 99 -3.19 2.21 -2.30
C GLN A 99 -4.34 1.35 -1.79
N THR A 100 -5.43 1.24 -2.54
CA THR A 100 -6.59 0.43 -2.19
C THR A 100 -6.32 -1.07 -2.34
N ARG A 101 -5.39 -1.47 -3.22
CA ARG A 101 -4.99 -2.87 -3.43
C ARG A 101 -4.01 -3.41 -2.37
N GLY A 102 -3.35 -2.52 -1.62
CA GLY A 102 -2.32 -2.87 -0.63
C GLY A 102 -2.82 -3.12 0.80
N LYS A 103 -4.12 -2.98 1.09
CA LYS A 103 -4.69 -3.44 2.36
C LYS A 103 -4.94 -4.95 2.33
N GLU A 104 -3.91 -5.74 2.04
CA GLU A 104 -3.81 -6.99 2.76
C GLU A 104 -3.60 -6.60 4.22
N TYR A 105 -4.67 -6.67 5.00
CA TYR A 105 -4.55 -6.75 6.44
C TYR A 105 -3.63 -7.94 6.69
N THR A 106 -2.34 -7.66 6.90
CA THR A 106 -1.53 -8.51 7.76
C THR A 106 -2.24 -8.43 9.09
N LEU A 107 -3.20 -9.32 9.29
CA LEU A 107 -3.51 -9.81 10.61
C LEU A 107 -2.15 -10.22 11.14
N ARG A 108 -1.48 -9.34 11.90
CA ARG A 108 -0.56 -9.79 12.93
C ARG A 108 -1.33 -10.91 13.59
N LEU A 109 -0.91 -12.15 13.33
CA LEU A 109 -1.65 -13.35 13.67
C LEU A 109 -2.29 -13.10 15.02
N LEU A 110 -3.62 -12.97 15.04
CA LEU A 110 -4.38 -12.82 16.26
C LEU A 110 -3.90 -13.94 17.17
N ASP A 111 -3.13 -13.63 18.22
CA ASP A 111 -2.32 -14.60 18.95
C ASP A 111 -3.23 -15.78 19.34
N PRO A 112 -3.11 -16.93 18.63
CA PRO A 112 -4.12 -17.98 18.72
C PRO A 112 -4.12 -18.61 20.11
N LYS A 113 -3.07 -18.37 20.92
CA LYS A 113 -3.01 -18.79 22.32
C LYS A 113 -4.06 -18.06 23.17
N ARG A 114 -4.19 -16.74 23.04
CA ARG A 114 -5.19 -15.96 23.81
C ARG A 114 -6.62 -16.27 23.37
N VAL A 115 -6.84 -16.45 22.07
CA VAL A 115 -8.17 -16.81 21.53
C VAL A 115 -8.59 -18.21 21.95
N ARG A 116 -7.68 -19.18 21.96
CA ARG A 116 -7.97 -20.54 22.46
C ARG A 116 -8.23 -20.57 23.96
N ALA A 117 -7.48 -19.80 24.74
CA ALA A 117 -7.68 -19.73 26.20
C ALA A 117 -9.05 -19.14 26.58
N GLY A 118 -9.55 -18.16 25.82
CA GLY A 118 -10.86 -17.54 26.04
C GLY A 118 -12.02 -18.13 25.22
N ARG A 119 -11.81 -19.16 24.40
CA ARG A 119 -12.80 -19.61 23.42
C ARG A 119 -14.15 -19.95 24.07
N THR A 120 -14.11 -20.61 25.22
CA THR A 120 -15.31 -21.06 25.95
C THR A 120 -16.10 -19.89 26.53
N THR A 121 -15.45 -18.85 27.04
CA THR A 121 -16.14 -17.66 27.58
C THR A 121 -16.80 -16.87 26.45
N TRP A 122 -16.10 -16.69 25.33
CA TRP A 122 -16.65 -16.01 24.16
C TRP A 122 -17.78 -16.79 23.49
N GLN A 123 -17.71 -18.12 23.47
CA GLN A 123 -18.82 -18.96 22.99
C GLN A 123 -20.04 -18.88 23.90
N LEU A 124 -19.85 -18.98 25.22
CA LEU A 124 -20.95 -18.86 26.18
C LEU A 124 -21.60 -17.48 26.12
N LEU A 125 -20.82 -16.40 26.02
CA LEU A 125 -21.36 -15.05 25.92
C LEU A 125 -22.24 -14.88 24.68
N ASN A 126 -21.78 -15.33 23.51
CA ASN A 126 -22.53 -15.20 22.26
C ASN A 126 -23.81 -16.07 22.22
N ILE A 127 -23.87 -17.15 23.00
CA ILE A 127 -25.07 -18.01 23.09
C ILE A 127 -26.02 -17.50 24.19
N ALA A 128 -25.49 -17.17 25.37
CA ALA A 128 -26.29 -16.75 26.51
C ALA A 128 -26.93 -15.37 26.30
N LEU A 129 -26.23 -14.44 25.64
CA LEU A 129 -26.71 -13.09 25.39
C LEU A 129 -28.02 -13.05 24.58
N PRO A 130 -28.14 -13.70 23.40
CA PRO A 130 -29.39 -13.69 22.64
C PRO A 130 -30.53 -14.42 23.38
N ILE A 131 -30.25 -15.51 24.10
CA ILE A 131 -31.27 -16.22 24.89
C ILE A 131 -31.80 -15.33 26.02
N ALA A 132 -30.90 -14.66 26.75
CA ALA A 132 -31.27 -13.74 27.82
C ALA A 132 -32.12 -12.57 27.29
N LEU A 133 -31.78 -12.03 26.12
CA LEU A 133 -32.57 -10.97 25.48
C LEU A 133 -33.99 -11.45 25.13
N VAL A 134 -34.13 -12.64 24.53
CA VAL A 134 -35.45 -13.20 24.19
C VAL A 134 -36.31 -13.41 25.44
N LEU A 135 -35.73 -13.95 26.52
CA LEU A 135 -36.43 -14.14 27.79
C LEU A 135 -36.84 -12.81 28.42
N LEU A 136 -35.95 -11.82 28.41
CA LEU A 136 -36.23 -10.48 28.93
C LEU A 136 -37.38 -9.81 28.17
N PHE A 137 -37.36 -9.84 26.84
CA PHE A 137 -38.46 -9.31 26.02
C PHE A 137 -39.76 -10.10 26.23
N GLY A 138 -39.70 -11.42 26.38
CA GLY A 138 -40.86 -12.25 26.68
C GLY A 138 -41.52 -11.88 28.02
N LEU A 139 -40.72 -11.68 29.07
CA LEU A 139 -41.20 -11.27 30.40
C LEU A 139 -41.77 -9.85 30.38
N LEU A 140 -41.07 -8.91 29.73
CA LEU A 140 -41.56 -7.54 29.56
C LEU A 140 -42.88 -7.51 28.80
N TYR A 141 -42.99 -8.27 27.71
CA TYR A 141 -44.23 -8.39 26.94
C TYR A 141 -45.37 -8.99 27.76
N GLN A 142 -45.10 -10.04 28.55
CA GLN A 142 -46.11 -10.61 29.45
C GLN A 142 -46.57 -9.62 30.54
N GLN A 143 -45.66 -8.86 31.15
CA GLN A 143 -46.02 -7.85 32.15
C GLN A 143 -46.82 -6.70 31.53
N LEU A 144 -46.43 -6.21 30.35
CA LEU A 144 -47.17 -5.19 29.60
C LEU A 144 -48.57 -5.69 29.20
N ARG A 145 -48.68 -6.94 28.74
CA ARG A 145 -49.97 -7.58 28.41
C ARG A 145 -50.87 -7.68 29.64
N LYS A 146 -50.34 -8.14 30.79
CA LYS A 146 -51.11 -8.21 32.04
C LYS A 146 -51.64 -6.84 32.47
N ARG A 147 -50.86 -5.77 32.29
CA ARG A 147 -51.30 -4.40 32.62
C ARG A 147 -52.33 -3.81 31.66
N ARG A 148 -52.40 -4.29 30.40
CA ARG A 148 -53.26 -3.73 29.36
C ARG A 148 -54.55 -4.52 29.09
N TYR A 149 -54.62 -5.79 29.52
CA TYR A 149 -55.75 -6.69 29.24
C TYR A 149 -56.32 -7.41 30.48
N ALA A 150 -55.74 -7.23 31.68
CA ALA A 150 -56.29 -7.75 32.94
C ALA A 150 -56.87 -6.65 33.83
N GLY A 151 -57.38 -5.58 33.20
CA GLY A 151 -58.28 -4.58 33.78
C GLY A 151 -59.53 -4.50 32.91
#